data_AF-A0A7W0GHZ9-F1
#
_entry.id   AF-A0A7W0GHZ9-F1
#
_cell.length_a   1.000
_cell.length_b   1.000
_cell.length_c   1.000
_cell.angle_alpha   90.00
_cell.angle_beta   90.00
_cell.angle_gamma   90.00
#
_symmetry.space_group_name_H-M   'P 1'
#
loop_
_entity.id
_entity.type
_entity.pdbx_description
1 polymer ?
#
loop_
_entity_poly.entity_id
_entity_poly.type
_entity_poly.pdbx_seq_one_letter_code
_entity_poly.pdbx_strand_id
1 'polypeptide(L)'
;SRYPYAGIDGQDVSVLAIDPRTFARYAYWDDRFAEQSLDDLLAALQADDGSPGVNAIVMGFDDATATVSVGQRDIEMDVVAQAEVLPGRRQVDPLFVVLADELGAIDRSAGRFSEVWSTFDQTAVRTALPEEVRVLRVQDTATVFRVANFLSVSWTFGYLQALAAFVGAVAIGGLLLYLETRQRSRVASYALARRMGLKPGSHLRSLIIELGVLLGLAFVIGTALAGAAVLTVYRLLELDPNRPPGPLLTLPVITVLAALAATAVVALLAAAYAQRAATRADMAEVLRLGS
;
A
#
# COMPACT_ATOMS: atom_id res chain seq x y z
N SER A 1 12.87 -7.07 24.50
CA SER A 1 11.90 -7.37 25.56
C SER A 1 10.95 -6.21 25.75
N ARG A 2 9.70 -6.49 26.14
CA ARG A 2 8.69 -5.48 26.44
C ARG A 2 8.36 -5.45 27.93
N TYR A 3 8.19 -4.23 28.44
CA TYR A 3 7.67 -3.91 29.77
C TYR A 3 6.41 -3.06 29.54
N PRO A 4 5.20 -3.64 29.64
CA PRO A 4 3.96 -2.96 29.30
C PRO A 4 3.33 -2.20 30.47
N TYR A 5 3.93 -2.29 31.67
CA TYR A 5 3.42 -1.70 32.91
C TYR A 5 4.46 -0.77 33.55
N ALA A 6 5.16 0.00 32.70
CA ALA A 6 6.04 1.04 33.20
C ALA A 6 5.20 2.29 33.49
N GLY A 7 5.75 3.26 34.23
CA GLY A 7 5.03 4.48 34.56
C GLY A 7 5.89 5.73 34.62
N ILE A 8 5.27 6.88 34.39
CA ILE A 8 5.85 8.21 34.60
C ILE A 8 4.83 9.00 35.42
N ASP A 9 5.18 9.45 36.61
CA ASP A 9 4.30 10.24 37.49
C ASP A 9 2.88 9.65 37.68
N GLY A 10 2.77 8.32 37.67
CA GLY A 10 1.51 7.58 37.81
C GLY A 10 0.70 7.41 36.50
N GLN A 11 1.21 7.89 35.36
CA GLN A 11 0.70 7.58 34.03
C GLN A 11 1.35 6.30 33.48
N ASP A 12 0.54 5.40 32.93
CA ASP A 12 1.03 4.17 32.29
C ASP A 12 1.81 4.50 31.01
N VAL A 13 2.97 3.83 30.85
CA VAL A 13 3.79 3.86 29.64
C VAL A 13 4.31 2.46 29.33
N SER A 14 4.76 2.23 28.09
CA SER A 14 5.43 0.99 27.72
C SER A 14 6.88 1.24 27.35
N VAL A 15 7.75 0.33 27.79
CA VAL A 15 9.16 0.30 27.37
C VAL A 15 9.39 -0.93 26.49
N LEU A 16 9.97 -0.71 25.32
CA LEU A 16 10.42 -1.75 24.39
C LEU A 16 11.94 -1.69 24.28
N ALA A 17 12.59 -2.61 24.99
CA ALA A 17 14.02 -2.86 24.90
C ALA A 17 14.33 -3.69 23.65
N ILE A 18 15.16 -3.19 22.75
CA ILE A 18 15.46 -3.81 21.46
C ILE A 18 16.92 -4.24 21.33
N ASP A 19 17.17 -5.22 20.47
CA ASP A 19 18.52 -5.47 19.93
C ASP A 19 18.63 -4.71 18.60
N PRO A 20 19.45 -3.65 18.52
CA PRO A 20 19.50 -2.81 17.33
C PRO A 20 20.04 -3.55 16.11
N ARG A 21 20.80 -4.64 16.30
CA ARG A 21 21.39 -5.43 15.20
C ARG A 21 20.33 -6.22 14.42
N THR A 22 19.20 -6.53 15.06
CA THR A 22 18.14 -7.35 14.49
C THR A 22 16.83 -6.60 14.33
N PHE A 23 16.61 -5.52 15.08
CA PHE A 23 15.36 -4.78 15.11
C PHE A 23 14.95 -4.25 13.73
N ALA A 24 15.81 -3.46 13.07
CA ALA A 24 15.50 -2.85 11.76
C ALA A 24 15.15 -3.87 10.67
N ARG A 25 15.66 -5.10 10.78
CA ARG A 25 15.39 -6.17 9.80
C ARG A 25 13.97 -6.71 9.87
N TYR A 26 13.38 -6.75 11.07
CA TYR A 26 12.10 -7.42 11.31
C TYR A 26 10.99 -6.47 11.78
N ALA A 27 11.33 -5.25 12.18
CA ALA A 27 10.38 -4.20 12.47
C ALA A 27 9.82 -3.64 11.14
N TYR A 28 8.50 -3.52 11.05
CA TYR A 28 7.88 -2.78 9.95
C TYR A 28 8.12 -1.28 10.14
N TRP A 29 8.60 -0.62 9.09
CA TRP A 29 8.86 0.82 9.06
C TRP A 29 8.34 1.44 7.77
N ASP A 30 7.83 2.67 7.88
CA ASP A 30 7.46 3.54 6.77
C ASP A 30 8.07 4.92 7.06
N ASP A 31 8.68 5.56 6.06
CA ASP A 31 9.40 6.83 6.23
C ASP A 31 8.50 7.98 6.68
N ARG A 32 7.17 7.81 6.64
CA ARG A 32 6.21 8.79 7.17
C ARG A 32 6.04 8.70 8.69
N PHE A 33 6.65 7.74 9.36
CA PHE A 33 6.48 7.55 10.81
C PHE A 33 7.33 8.49 11.67
N ALA A 34 8.37 9.08 11.09
CA ALA A 34 9.20 10.10 11.73
C ALA A 34 9.86 10.96 10.65
N GLU A 35 10.41 12.11 11.04
CA GLU A 35 11.22 12.94 10.13
C GLU A 35 12.55 12.27 9.76
N GLN A 36 13.05 11.41 10.65
CA GLN A 36 14.32 10.69 10.50
C GLN A 36 14.09 9.25 10.02
N SER A 37 15.08 8.68 9.32
CA SER A 37 15.03 7.28 8.94
C SER A 37 15.15 6.37 10.17
N LEU A 38 14.69 5.12 10.08
CA LEU A 38 14.86 4.15 11.18
C LEU A 38 16.33 3.96 11.55
N ASP A 39 17.23 3.97 10.56
CA ASP A 39 18.66 3.80 10.79
C ASP A 39 19.24 5.00 11.55
N ASP A 40 18.82 6.22 11.24
CA ASP A 40 19.24 7.43 11.98
C ASP A 40 18.71 7.43 13.42
N LEU A 41 17.46 7.00 13.62
CA LEU A 41 16.87 6.85 14.95
C LEU A 41 17.64 5.82 15.79
N LEU A 42 17.99 4.67 15.22
CA LEU A 42 18.77 3.64 15.89
C LEU A 42 20.21 4.09 16.14
N ALA A 43 20.79 4.90 15.25
CA ALA A 43 22.10 5.51 15.47
C ALA A 43 22.06 6.52 16.63
N ALA A 44 20.99 7.31 16.75
CA ALA A 44 20.79 8.23 17.86
C ALA A 44 20.70 7.50 19.21
N LEU A 45 20.03 6.34 19.27
CA LEU A 45 20.03 5.50 20.47
C LEU A 45 21.42 5.04 20.89
N GLN A 46 22.28 4.73 19.92
CA GLN A 46 23.65 4.24 20.18
C GLN A 46 24.66 5.37 20.43
N ALA A 47 24.26 6.63 20.27
CA ALA A 47 25.14 7.76 20.44
C ALA A 47 25.49 7.92 21.93
N ASP A 48 26.78 7.95 22.24
CA ASP A 48 27.25 8.36 23.56
C ASP A 48 27.34 9.89 23.59
N ASP A 49 26.35 10.53 24.21
CA ASP A 49 26.29 11.97 24.41
C ASP A 49 26.89 12.41 25.76
N GLY A 50 27.41 11.45 26.53
CA GLY A 50 27.94 11.66 27.89
C GLY A 50 26.86 11.86 28.96
N SER A 51 25.58 11.70 28.62
CA SER A 51 24.49 11.70 29.59
C SER A 51 24.48 10.41 30.42
N PRO A 52 24.20 10.46 31.73
CA PRO A 52 24.05 9.26 32.54
C PRO A 52 22.71 8.52 32.34
N GLY A 53 21.75 9.10 31.62
CA GLY A 53 20.46 8.49 31.34
C GLY A 53 20.50 7.46 30.20
N VAL A 54 19.41 6.71 30.06
CA VAL A 54 19.24 5.73 28.97
C VAL A 54 18.61 6.43 27.78
N ASN A 55 19.28 6.41 26.63
CA ASN A 55 18.74 6.98 25.40
C ASN A 55 17.44 6.27 25.00
N ALA A 56 16.43 7.07 24.67
CA ALA A 56 15.12 6.60 24.25
C ALA A 56 14.62 7.33 22.99
N ILE A 57 14.07 6.55 22.06
CA ILE A 57 13.17 7.08 21.03
C ILE A 57 11.76 6.96 21.58
N VAL A 58 11.01 8.04 21.54
CA VAL A 58 9.68 8.08 22.14
C VAL A 58 8.60 8.36 21.11
N MET A 59 7.39 7.95 21.46
CA MET A 59 6.18 8.29 20.74
C MET A 59 5.10 8.64 21.76
N GLY A 60 4.42 9.77 21.54
CA GLY A 60 3.38 10.29 22.43
C GLY A 60 3.89 10.91 23.73
N PHE A 61 5.13 11.40 23.76
CA PHE A 61 5.76 12.03 24.91
C PHE A 61 6.62 13.22 24.45
N ASP A 62 6.47 14.38 25.09
CA ASP A 62 7.00 15.65 24.57
C ASP A 62 8.22 16.18 25.35
N ASP A 63 8.44 15.72 26.59
CA ASP A 63 9.57 16.21 27.39
C ASP A 63 10.90 15.60 26.94
N ALA A 64 11.99 16.34 27.13
CA ALA A 64 13.33 15.92 26.72
C ALA A 64 13.92 14.80 27.61
N THR A 65 13.41 14.66 28.82
CA THR A 65 13.88 13.68 29.81
C THR A 65 12.69 13.13 30.58
N ALA A 66 12.77 11.87 31.01
CA ALA A 66 11.74 11.25 31.84
C ALA A 66 12.33 10.28 32.86
N THR A 67 11.85 10.34 34.10
CA THR A 67 12.09 9.28 35.07
C THR A 67 11.01 8.21 34.89
N VAL A 68 11.37 7.09 34.29
CA VAL A 68 10.45 5.98 34.01
C VAL A 68 10.60 4.89 35.06
N SER A 69 9.54 4.64 35.80
CA SER A 69 9.45 3.53 36.75
C SER A 69 9.19 2.22 36.00
N VAL A 70 10.12 1.27 36.08
CA VAL A 70 10.04 -0.06 35.48
C VAL A 70 10.22 -1.12 36.58
N GLY A 71 9.11 -1.64 37.10
CA GLY A 71 9.13 -2.53 38.28
C GLY A 71 9.47 -1.75 39.55
N GLN A 72 10.57 -2.10 40.20
CA GLN A 72 11.05 -1.40 41.41
C GLN A 72 12.16 -0.38 41.12
N ARG A 73 12.48 -0.13 39.85
CA ARG A 73 13.56 0.77 39.45
C ARG A 73 13.00 1.99 38.75
N ASP A 74 13.52 3.14 39.12
CA ASP A 74 13.38 4.36 38.36
C ASP A 74 14.59 4.52 37.44
N ILE A 75 14.32 4.81 36.17
CA ILE A 75 15.31 4.89 35.10
C ILE A 75 15.17 6.27 34.48
N GLU A 76 16.22 7.07 34.58
CA GLU A 76 16.33 8.32 33.83
C GLU A 76 16.47 7.97 32.34
N MET A 77 15.56 8.49 31.53
CA MET A 77 15.55 8.32 30.08
C MET A 77 15.76 9.67 29.41
N ASP A 78 16.72 9.70 28.48
CA ASP A 78 17.01 10.86 27.66
C ASP A 78 16.35 10.69 26.29
N VAL A 79 15.45 11.60 25.95
CA VAL A 79 14.71 11.54 24.68
C VAL A 79 15.59 12.07 23.56
N VAL A 80 16.23 11.14 22.85
CA VAL A 80 17.13 11.47 21.74
C VAL A 80 16.41 11.67 20.41
N ALA A 81 15.19 11.13 20.28
CA ALA A 81 14.38 11.30 19.09
C ALA A 81 12.88 11.06 19.38
N GLN A 82 12.03 11.61 18.53
CA GLN A 82 10.59 11.38 18.56
C GLN A 82 10.10 10.81 17.23
N ALA A 83 9.12 9.92 17.31
CA ALA A 83 8.42 9.38 16.14
C ALA A 83 6.90 9.47 16.37
N GLU A 84 6.15 9.73 15.30
CA GLU A 84 4.69 9.69 15.35
C GLU A 84 4.20 8.27 15.60
N VAL A 85 4.91 7.28 15.04
CA VAL A 85 4.61 5.86 15.17
C VAL A 85 5.89 5.07 15.36
N LEU A 86 5.89 4.19 16.36
CA LEU A 86 7.00 3.25 16.59
C LEU A 86 6.56 1.81 16.35
N PRO A 87 7.45 0.97 15.77
CA PRO A 87 7.18 -0.45 15.63
C PRO A 87 6.89 -1.09 16.99
N GLY A 88 5.87 -1.94 17.03
CA GLY A 88 5.48 -2.63 18.24
C GLY A 88 4.63 -1.79 19.20
N ARG A 89 4.07 -0.65 18.79
CA ARG A 89 2.94 -0.03 19.51
C ARG A 89 1.81 -1.04 19.66
N ARG A 90 1.22 -1.12 20.87
CA ARG A 90 0.06 -1.99 21.16
C ARG A 90 -1.09 -1.28 21.85
N GLN A 91 -0.78 -0.23 22.60
CA GLN A 91 -1.73 0.56 23.38
C GLN A 91 -1.65 2.03 22.96
N VAL A 92 -2.58 2.83 23.47
CA VAL A 92 -2.61 4.28 23.24
C VAL A 92 -1.49 4.97 24.02
N ASP A 93 -1.01 4.35 25.09
CA ASP A 93 0.00 4.91 25.98
C ASP A 93 1.33 5.21 25.26
N PRO A 94 2.12 6.18 25.78
CA PRO A 94 3.46 6.46 25.27
C PRO A 94 4.34 5.21 25.22
N LEU A 95 5.17 5.14 24.18
CA LEU A 95 6.11 4.04 23.96
C LEU A 95 7.53 4.57 23.92
N PHE A 96 8.37 4.06 24.81
CA PHE A 96 9.81 4.29 24.86
C PHE A 96 10.53 3.09 24.23
N VAL A 97 11.32 3.32 23.19
CA VAL A 97 12.20 2.31 22.58
C VAL A 97 13.62 2.61 23.01
N VAL A 98 14.27 1.62 23.60
CA VAL A 98 15.61 1.74 24.21
C VAL A 98 16.49 0.55 23.82
N LEU A 99 17.80 0.68 23.95
CA LEU A 99 18.70 -0.46 23.76
C LEU A 99 18.61 -1.42 24.95
N ALA A 100 18.46 -2.71 24.66
CA ALA A 100 18.27 -3.72 25.70
C ALA A 100 19.47 -3.85 26.64
N ASP A 101 20.68 -3.60 26.13
CA ASP A 101 21.91 -3.69 26.91
C ASP A 101 22.09 -2.50 27.88
N GLU A 102 21.48 -1.34 27.57
CA GLU A 102 21.57 -0.12 28.40
C GLU A 102 20.59 -0.12 29.57
N LEU A 103 19.43 -0.76 29.41
CA LEU A 103 18.41 -0.84 30.46
C LEU A 103 18.89 -1.65 31.70
N GLY A 104 19.89 -2.51 31.51
CA GLY A 104 20.45 -3.36 32.55
C GLY A 104 19.46 -4.38 33.12
N ALA A 105 19.75 -4.89 34.31
CA ALA A 105 18.90 -5.87 34.98
C ALA A 105 17.63 -5.21 35.56
N ILE A 106 16.47 -5.64 35.08
CA ILE A 106 15.15 -5.27 35.58
C ILE A 106 14.54 -6.44 36.35
N ASP A 107 13.91 -6.15 37.47
CA ASP A 107 13.32 -7.17 38.33
C ASP A 107 12.02 -7.76 37.74
N ARG A 108 11.55 -8.87 38.33
CA ARG A 108 10.40 -9.61 37.77
C ARG A 108 9.06 -8.89 37.96
N SER A 109 8.94 -7.96 38.90
CA SER A 109 7.71 -7.21 39.14
C SER A 109 7.33 -6.31 37.98
N ALA A 110 8.31 -5.89 37.16
CA ALA A 110 8.11 -5.06 35.97
C ALA A 110 7.27 -5.71 34.85
N GLY A 111 6.96 -7.02 34.95
CA GLY A 111 6.20 -7.73 33.92
C GLY A 111 6.93 -7.77 32.57
N ARG A 112 7.88 -8.68 32.42
CA ARG A 112 8.69 -8.80 31.18
C ARG A 112 8.08 -9.78 30.19
N PHE A 113 7.86 -9.33 28.96
CA PHE A 113 7.56 -10.18 27.81
C PHE A 113 8.74 -10.22 26.85
N SER A 114 9.32 -11.40 26.64
CA SER A 114 10.30 -11.60 25.57
C SER A 114 9.56 -11.83 24.26
N GLU A 115 9.91 -11.04 23.26
CA GLU A 115 9.30 -11.08 21.94
C GLU A 115 10.37 -11.44 20.91
N VAL A 116 10.00 -12.28 19.96
CA VAL A 116 10.81 -12.62 18.78
C VAL A 116 10.00 -12.20 17.57
N TRP A 117 10.55 -11.29 16.78
CA TRP A 117 9.92 -10.79 15.57
C TRP A 117 10.63 -11.39 14.37
N SER A 118 9.86 -11.85 13.38
CA SER A 118 10.38 -12.62 12.26
C SER A 118 9.42 -12.53 11.07
N THR A 119 9.99 -12.57 9.86
CA THR A 119 9.25 -12.70 8.59
C THR A 119 9.13 -14.17 8.13
N PHE A 120 9.77 -15.10 8.84
CA PHE A 120 9.68 -16.53 8.55
C PHE A 120 8.35 -17.13 9.04
N ASP A 121 7.99 -18.28 8.51
CA ASP A 121 6.80 -19.00 8.96
C ASP A 121 6.93 -19.46 10.41
N GLN A 122 5.77 -19.63 11.07
CA GLN A 122 5.71 -20.01 12.48
C GLN A 122 6.47 -21.32 12.79
N THR A 123 6.44 -22.30 11.87
CA THR A 123 7.07 -23.60 12.08
C THR A 123 8.58 -23.45 12.08
N ALA A 124 9.13 -22.75 11.09
CA ALA A 124 10.56 -22.47 11.02
C ALA A 124 11.08 -21.73 12.27
N VAL A 125 10.33 -20.72 12.75
CA VAL A 125 10.71 -19.99 13.97
C VAL A 125 10.66 -20.91 15.20
N ARG A 126 9.63 -21.74 15.34
CA ARG A 126 9.50 -22.67 16.48
C ARG A 126 10.62 -23.71 16.49
N THR A 127 11.01 -24.24 15.33
CA THR A 127 12.12 -25.20 15.24
C THR A 127 13.47 -24.56 15.55
N ALA A 128 13.63 -23.27 15.27
CA ALA A 128 14.87 -22.53 15.58
C ALA A 128 14.98 -22.10 17.06
N LEU A 129 13.88 -22.11 17.82
CA LEU A 129 13.90 -21.77 19.25
C LEU A 129 14.39 -22.97 20.07
N PRO A 130 15.20 -22.74 21.12
CA PRO A 130 15.56 -23.79 22.07
C PRO A 130 14.31 -24.42 22.71
N GLU A 131 14.36 -25.72 23.01
CA GLU A 131 13.20 -26.46 23.56
C GLU A 131 12.72 -25.90 24.91
N GLU A 132 13.62 -25.27 25.66
CA GLU A 132 13.33 -24.67 26.96
C GLU A 132 12.54 -23.35 26.86
N VAL A 133 12.43 -22.76 25.65
CA VAL A 133 11.70 -21.52 25.43
C VAL A 133 10.21 -21.79 25.34
N ARG A 134 9.49 -21.46 26.41
CA ARG A 134 8.03 -21.53 26.42
C ARG A 134 7.40 -20.39 25.60
N VAL A 135 6.86 -20.73 24.44
CA VAL A 135 6.10 -19.79 23.60
C VAL A 135 4.70 -19.58 24.18
N LEU A 136 4.44 -18.40 24.74
CA LEU A 136 3.15 -18.06 25.36
C LEU A 136 2.09 -17.61 24.37
N ARG A 137 2.51 -16.93 23.30
CA ARG A 137 1.61 -16.35 22.29
C ARG A 137 2.32 -16.37 20.96
N VAL A 138 1.58 -16.71 19.91
CA VAL A 138 2.00 -16.43 18.54
C VAL A 138 0.96 -15.55 17.89
N GLN A 139 1.43 -14.49 17.23
CA GLN A 139 0.62 -13.64 16.39
C GLN A 139 1.21 -13.68 14.99
N ASP A 140 0.38 -14.04 14.03
CA ASP A 140 0.66 -13.91 12.61
C ASP A 140 -0.32 -12.91 11.98
N THR A 141 -0.01 -12.44 10.77
CA THR A 141 -0.87 -11.52 10.04
C THR A 141 -2.27 -12.12 9.86
N ALA A 142 -2.37 -13.41 9.51
CA ALA A 142 -3.64 -14.10 9.29
C ALA A 142 -4.54 -14.10 10.54
N THR A 143 -3.99 -14.25 11.74
CA THR A 143 -4.75 -14.20 13.00
C THR A 143 -5.23 -12.80 13.31
N VAL A 144 -4.40 -11.78 13.05
CA VAL A 144 -4.81 -10.37 13.17
C VAL A 144 -5.97 -10.06 12.21
N PHE A 145 -5.88 -10.50 10.95
CA PHE A 145 -6.94 -10.30 9.96
C PHE A 145 -8.24 -11.05 10.29
N ARG A 146 -8.15 -12.27 10.85
CA ARG A 146 -9.33 -13.06 11.24
C ARG A 146 -10.08 -12.46 12.43
N VAL A 147 -9.38 -11.94 13.43
CA VAL A 147 -9.99 -11.45 14.68
C VAL A 147 -10.66 -10.08 14.48
N ALA A 148 -10.12 -9.24 13.60
CA ALA A 148 -10.60 -7.87 13.43
C ALA A 148 -11.72 -7.70 12.36
N ASN A 149 -12.46 -8.75 12.01
CA ASN A 149 -13.59 -8.70 11.05
C ASN A 149 -13.26 -8.10 9.66
N PHE A 150 -11.98 -8.05 9.27
CA PHE A 150 -11.54 -7.54 7.96
C PHE A 150 -12.14 -8.32 6.77
N LEU A 151 -12.67 -9.52 7.03
CA LEU A 151 -13.31 -10.34 6.01
C LEU A 151 -14.47 -9.60 5.35
N SER A 152 -15.32 -8.91 6.11
CA SER A 152 -16.46 -8.17 5.54
C SER A 152 -16.02 -7.02 4.62
N VAL A 153 -14.96 -6.28 4.99
CA VAL A 153 -14.42 -5.18 4.19
C VAL A 153 -13.77 -5.69 2.91
N SER A 154 -12.98 -6.77 3.01
CA SER A 154 -12.34 -7.39 1.84
C SER A 154 -13.35 -7.90 0.80
N TRP A 155 -14.51 -8.40 1.25
CA TRP A 155 -15.60 -8.81 0.37
C TRP A 155 -16.21 -7.64 -0.39
N THR A 156 -16.44 -6.50 0.27
CA THR A 156 -16.94 -5.28 -0.40
C THR A 156 -15.96 -4.79 -1.46
N PHE A 157 -14.64 -4.80 -1.18
CA PHE A 157 -13.64 -4.44 -2.19
C PHE A 157 -13.63 -5.42 -3.38
N GLY A 158 -13.74 -6.73 -3.11
CA GLY A 158 -13.85 -7.74 -4.17
C GLY A 158 -15.08 -7.51 -5.05
N TYR A 159 -16.22 -7.16 -4.46
CA TYR A 159 -17.43 -6.81 -5.19
C TYR A 159 -17.26 -5.55 -6.04
N LEU A 160 -16.69 -4.48 -5.48
CA LEU A 160 -16.41 -3.23 -6.21
C LEU A 160 -15.44 -3.46 -7.37
N GLN A 161 -14.44 -4.32 -7.19
CA GLN A 161 -13.50 -4.68 -8.25
C GLN A 161 -14.19 -5.45 -9.38
N ALA A 162 -15.07 -6.41 -9.05
CA ALA A 162 -15.88 -7.12 -10.04
C ALA A 162 -16.82 -6.18 -10.81
N LEU A 163 -17.45 -5.24 -10.10
CA LEU A 163 -18.31 -4.21 -10.71
C LEU A 163 -17.52 -3.30 -11.64
N ALA A 164 -16.32 -2.85 -11.23
CA ALA A 164 -15.44 -2.05 -12.07
C ALA A 164 -15.02 -2.80 -13.35
N ALA A 165 -14.68 -4.08 -13.22
CA ALA A 165 -14.36 -4.93 -14.37
C ALA A 165 -15.56 -5.07 -15.33
N PHE A 166 -16.77 -5.23 -14.80
CA PHE A 166 -18.00 -5.29 -15.59
C PHE A 166 -18.28 -3.97 -16.33
N VAL A 167 -18.16 -2.82 -15.66
CA VAL A 167 -18.28 -1.50 -16.29
C VAL A 167 -17.24 -1.31 -17.40
N GLY A 168 -16.01 -1.77 -17.17
CA GLY A 168 -14.96 -1.80 -18.20
C GLY A 168 -15.37 -2.61 -19.43
N ALA A 169 -15.94 -3.81 -19.24
CA ALA A 169 -16.43 -4.64 -20.34
C ALA A 169 -17.57 -3.96 -21.13
N VAL A 170 -18.50 -3.30 -20.43
CA VAL A 170 -19.58 -2.53 -21.07
C VAL A 170 -19.03 -1.37 -21.89
N ALA A 171 -18.04 -0.63 -21.36
CA ALA A 171 -17.39 0.47 -22.07
C ALA A 171 -16.68 -0.02 -23.36
N ILE A 172 -16.02 -1.17 -23.31
CA ILE A 172 -15.43 -1.81 -24.50
C ILE A 172 -16.51 -2.16 -25.53
N GLY A 173 -17.64 -2.74 -25.08
CA GLY A 173 -18.78 -3.01 -25.95
C GLY A 173 -19.34 -1.76 -26.63
N GLY A 174 -19.52 -0.68 -25.86
CA GLY A 174 -19.94 0.63 -26.39
C GLY A 174 -18.96 1.22 -27.41
N LEU A 175 -17.65 1.05 -27.19
CA LEU A 175 -16.62 1.48 -28.15
C LEU A 175 -16.73 0.73 -29.47
N LEU A 176 -16.96 -0.59 -29.43
CA LEU A 176 -17.14 -1.40 -30.64
C LEU A 176 -18.39 -0.97 -31.42
N LEU A 177 -19.51 -0.72 -30.73
CA LEU A 177 -20.74 -0.21 -31.35
C LEU A 177 -20.53 1.20 -31.96
N TYR A 178 -19.80 2.07 -31.27
CA TYR A 178 -19.41 3.37 -31.79
C TYR A 178 -18.60 3.24 -33.09
N LEU A 179 -17.65 2.30 -33.15
CA LEU A 179 -16.88 2.05 -34.35
C LEU A 179 -17.76 1.53 -35.50
N GLU A 180 -18.66 0.58 -35.24
CA GLU A 180 -19.57 0.06 -36.27
C GLU A 180 -20.47 1.15 -36.86
N THR A 181 -21.09 1.98 -36.02
CA THR A 181 -21.95 3.08 -36.46
C THR A 181 -21.18 4.10 -37.31
N ARG A 182 -19.95 4.42 -36.90
CA ARG A 182 -19.10 5.38 -37.59
C ARG A 182 -18.53 4.84 -38.89
N GLN A 183 -18.26 3.55 -38.96
CA GLN A 183 -17.84 2.89 -40.20
C GLN A 183 -18.90 2.99 -41.28
N ARG A 184 -20.18 2.71 -40.97
CA ARG A 184 -21.28 2.83 -41.94
C ARG A 184 -21.33 4.21 -42.61
N SER A 185 -21.01 5.28 -41.88
CA SER A 185 -20.98 6.64 -42.41
C SER A 185 -19.75 6.94 -43.28
N ARG A 186 -18.59 6.31 -43.03
CA ARG A 186 -17.31 6.60 -43.70
C ARG A 186 -17.03 5.76 -44.94
N VAL A 187 -17.76 4.66 -45.18
CA VAL A 187 -17.56 3.78 -46.35
C VAL A 187 -17.65 4.54 -47.68
N ALA A 188 -18.64 5.43 -47.84
CA ALA A 188 -18.82 6.20 -49.08
C ALA A 188 -17.65 7.16 -49.38
N SER A 189 -17.12 7.84 -48.36
CA SER A 189 -15.98 8.74 -48.52
C SER A 189 -14.66 7.99 -48.73
N TYR A 190 -14.52 6.80 -48.12
CA TYR A 190 -13.33 5.97 -48.26
C TYR A 190 -13.22 5.35 -49.67
N ALA A 191 -14.34 4.92 -50.26
CA ALA A 191 -14.38 4.43 -51.64
C ALA A 191 -13.92 5.49 -52.66
N LEU A 192 -14.32 6.76 -52.47
CA LEU A 192 -13.87 7.90 -53.26
C LEU A 192 -12.38 8.23 -53.04
N ALA A 193 -11.93 8.22 -51.79
CA ALA A 193 -10.53 8.51 -51.42
C ALA A 193 -9.55 7.45 -51.96
N ARG A 194 -9.97 6.18 -52.01
CA ARG A 194 -9.16 5.08 -52.55
C ARG A 194 -8.95 5.19 -54.06
N ARG A 195 -9.94 5.71 -54.81
CA ARG A 195 -9.80 6.05 -56.24
C ARG A 195 -8.82 7.21 -56.49
N MET A 196 -8.52 8.03 -55.48
CA MET A 196 -7.55 9.14 -55.56
C MET A 196 -6.11 8.76 -55.15
N GLY A 197 -5.82 7.48 -54.89
CA GLY A 197 -4.45 6.99 -54.67
C GLY A 197 -3.93 7.05 -53.23
N LEU A 198 -4.80 7.25 -52.23
CA LEU A 198 -4.41 7.28 -50.82
C LEU A 198 -4.00 5.88 -50.30
N LYS A 199 -2.86 5.84 -49.59
CA LYS A 199 -2.28 4.60 -49.05
C LYS A 199 -3.08 4.07 -47.83
N PRO A 200 -3.28 2.74 -47.71
CA PRO A 200 -4.07 2.12 -46.63
C PRO A 200 -3.58 2.43 -45.19
N GLY A 201 -2.29 2.72 -45.02
CA GLY A 201 -1.69 2.95 -43.70
C GLY A 201 -2.09 4.28 -43.02
N SER A 202 -2.56 5.26 -43.80
CA SER A 202 -2.98 6.56 -43.24
C SER A 202 -4.27 6.46 -42.42
N HIS A 203 -5.16 5.55 -42.81
CA HIS A 203 -6.44 5.32 -42.13
C HIS A 203 -6.24 4.72 -40.74
N LEU A 204 -5.39 3.70 -40.63
CA LEU A 204 -5.09 3.05 -39.35
C LEU A 204 -4.41 4.01 -38.37
N ARG A 205 -3.47 4.83 -38.83
CA ARG A 205 -2.82 5.86 -37.99
C ARG A 205 -3.83 6.87 -37.45
N SER A 206 -4.73 7.37 -38.30
CA SER A 206 -5.78 8.28 -37.85
C SER A 206 -6.69 7.64 -36.82
N LEU A 207 -7.06 6.36 -37.00
CA LEU A 207 -7.92 5.63 -36.07
C LEU A 207 -7.24 5.39 -34.72
N ILE A 208 -5.96 5.02 -34.73
CA ILE A 208 -5.16 4.84 -33.51
C ILE A 208 -5.04 6.15 -32.74
N ILE A 209 -4.75 7.27 -33.44
CA ILE A 209 -4.67 8.58 -32.79
C ILE A 209 -6.01 8.99 -32.19
N GLU A 210 -7.09 8.84 -32.97
CA GLU A 210 -8.43 9.20 -32.55
C GLU A 210 -8.91 8.40 -31.32
N LEU A 211 -8.77 7.07 -31.36
CA LEU A 211 -9.09 6.20 -30.24
C LEU A 211 -8.15 6.41 -29.05
N GLY A 212 -6.85 6.61 -29.31
CA GLY A 212 -5.85 6.85 -28.30
C GLY A 212 -6.11 8.14 -27.52
N VAL A 213 -6.50 9.22 -28.19
CA VAL A 213 -6.87 10.49 -27.54
C VAL A 213 -8.14 10.32 -26.70
N LEU A 214 -9.19 9.71 -27.26
CA LEU A 214 -10.45 9.49 -26.54
C LEU A 214 -10.26 8.63 -25.29
N LEU A 215 -9.59 7.49 -25.44
CA LEU A 215 -9.36 6.54 -24.34
C LEU A 215 -8.33 7.08 -23.34
N GLY A 216 -7.31 7.79 -23.81
CA GLY A 216 -6.33 8.45 -22.95
C GLY A 216 -6.97 9.51 -22.05
N LEU A 217 -7.84 10.35 -22.62
CA LEU A 217 -8.59 11.33 -21.83
C LEU A 217 -9.54 10.67 -20.83
N ALA A 218 -10.29 9.65 -21.27
CA ALA A 218 -11.16 8.89 -20.39
C ALA A 218 -10.39 8.23 -19.23
N PHE A 219 -9.19 7.69 -19.51
CA PHE A 219 -8.31 7.12 -18.50
C PHE A 219 -7.87 8.18 -17.47
N VAL A 220 -7.37 9.32 -17.92
CA VAL A 220 -6.92 10.41 -17.03
C VAL A 220 -8.07 10.89 -16.14
N ILE A 221 -9.25 11.13 -16.73
CA ILE A 221 -10.44 11.57 -15.97
C ILE A 221 -10.86 10.48 -14.97
N GLY A 222 -10.91 9.22 -15.40
CA GLY A 222 -11.28 8.09 -14.55
C GLY A 222 -10.32 7.91 -13.37
N THR A 223 -9.01 7.98 -13.61
CA THR A 223 -7.98 7.92 -12.55
C THR A 223 -8.10 9.09 -11.59
N ALA A 224 -8.33 10.31 -12.10
CA ALA A 224 -8.52 11.50 -11.27
C ALA A 224 -9.77 11.39 -10.38
N LEU A 225 -10.91 10.94 -10.94
CA LEU A 225 -12.14 10.72 -10.20
C LEU A 225 -12.00 9.60 -9.15
N ALA A 226 -11.33 8.50 -9.50
CA ALA A 226 -11.01 7.44 -8.55
C ALA A 226 -10.14 7.96 -7.40
N GLY A 227 -9.11 8.77 -7.71
CA GLY A 227 -8.28 9.43 -6.71
C GLY A 227 -9.09 10.34 -5.79
N ALA A 228 -9.97 11.18 -6.34
CA ALA A 228 -10.86 12.04 -5.55
C ALA A 228 -11.81 11.23 -4.64
N ALA A 229 -12.37 10.13 -5.16
CA ALA A 229 -13.22 9.24 -4.37
C ALA A 229 -12.45 8.61 -3.19
N VAL A 230 -11.24 8.09 -3.44
CA VAL A 230 -10.37 7.55 -2.39
C VAL A 230 -10.03 8.62 -1.36
N LEU A 231 -9.62 9.81 -1.78
CA LEU A 231 -9.30 10.93 -0.87
C LEU A 231 -10.50 11.37 -0.02
N THR A 232 -11.72 11.16 -0.49
CA THR A 232 -12.94 11.51 0.26
C THR A 232 -13.28 10.44 1.31
N VAL A 233 -13.02 9.16 1.02
CA VAL A 233 -13.51 8.03 1.84
C VAL A 233 -12.42 7.40 2.69
N TYR A 234 -11.12 7.55 2.38
CA TYR A 234 -10.06 6.78 3.04
C TYR A 234 -10.02 6.92 4.56
N ARG A 235 -10.37 8.09 5.11
CA ARG A 235 -10.47 8.30 6.57
C ARG A 235 -11.64 7.54 7.20
N LEU A 236 -12.72 7.31 6.44
CA LEU A 236 -13.86 6.49 6.89
C LEU A 236 -13.51 4.99 6.92
N LEU A 237 -12.40 4.60 6.29
CA LEU A 237 -11.89 3.23 6.28
C LEU A 237 -10.93 2.94 7.45
N GLU A 238 -10.72 3.90 8.35
CA GLU A 238 -9.95 3.71 9.58
C GLU A 238 -10.75 2.84 10.55
N LEU A 239 -10.32 1.59 10.71
CA LEU A 239 -11.04 0.60 11.53
C LEU A 239 -10.71 0.69 13.02
N ASP A 240 -9.55 1.25 13.35
CA ASP A 240 -9.10 1.39 14.74
C ASP A 240 -8.39 2.74 14.93
N PRO A 241 -9.16 3.83 15.13
CA PRO A 241 -8.59 5.18 15.31
C PRO A 241 -7.67 5.30 16.53
N ASN A 242 -7.74 4.35 17.46
CA ASN A 242 -6.93 4.34 18.67
C ASN A 242 -5.58 3.62 18.47
N ARG A 243 -5.32 3.06 17.28
CA ARG A 243 -4.06 2.40 16.94
C ARG A 243 -3.45 3.02 15.68
N PRO A 244 -2.66 4.10 15.81
CA PRO A 244 -1.91 4.63 14.69
C PRO A 244 -0.89 3.60 14.15
N PRO A 245 -0.44 3.74 12.89
CA PRO A 245 -0.72 4.85 11.98
C PRO A 245 -2.14 4.82 11.45
N GLY A 246 -2.70 6.00 11.17
CA GLY A 246 -3.90 6.10 10.35
C GLY A 246 -3.67 5.49 8.96
N PRO A 247 -4.73 5.36 8.14
CA PRO A 247 -4.64 4.73 6.83
C PRO A 247 -3.58 5.38 5.93
N LEU A 248 -2.55 4.60 5.59
CA LEU A 248 -1.46 5.02 4.73
C LEU A 248 -1.87 4.91 3.26
N LEU A 249 -2.05 6.05 2.60
CA LEU A 249 -2.28 6.08 1.16
C LEU A 249 -0.98 5.77 0.42
N THR A 250 -0.98 4.68 -0.36
CA THR A 250 0.08 4.33 -1.29
C THR A 250 -0.49 4.35 -2.71
N LEU A 251 0.25 4.96 -3.64
CA LEU A 251 -0.18 5.00 -5.04
C LEU A 251 0.20 3.67 -5.70
N PRO A 252 -0.76 2.90 -6.24
CA PRO A 252 -0.48 1.63 -6.88
C PRO A 252 0.01 1.86 -8.32
N VAL A 253 1.22 2.43 -8.46
CA VAL A 253 1.79 2.86 -9.75
C VAL A 253 1.77 1.72 -10.77
N ILE A 254 2.14 0.51 -10.34
CA ILE A 254 2.15 -0.68 -11.21
C ILE A 254 0.73 -0.99 -11.72
N THR A 255 -0.29 -0.93 -10.86
CA THR A 255 -1.68 -1.17 -11.25
C THR A 255 -2.20 -0.11 -12.22
N VAL A 256 -1.85 1.17 -11.98
CA VAL A 256 -2.20 2.27 -12.90
C VAL A 256 -1.54 2.08 -14.26
N LEU A 257 -0.24 1.74 -14.29
CA LEU A 257 0.49 1.46 -15.53
C LEU A 257 -0.07 0.23 -16.26
N ALA A 258 -0.42 -0.83 -15.53
CA ALA A 258 -1.05 -2.02 -16.10
C ALA A 258 -2.43 -1.70 -16.71
N ALA A 259 -3.24 -0.87 -16.04
CA ALA A 259 -4.53 -0.41 -16.56
C ALA A 259 -4.37 0.48 -17.80
N LEU A 260 -3.35 1.35 -17.82
CA LEU A 260 -3.01 2.15 -19.00
C LEU A 260 -2.59 1.25 -20.18
N ALA A 261 -1.74 0.26 -19.92
CA ALA A 261 -1.31 -0.71 -20.93
C ALA A 261 -2.51 -1.52 -21.47
N ALA A 262 -3.41 -1.98 -20.60
CA ALA A 262 -4.63 -2.67 -21.01
C ALA A 262 -5.52 -1.77 -21.89
N THR A 263 -5.67 -0.49 -21.53
CA THR A 263 -6.41 0.50 -22.32
C THR A 263 -5.80 0.69 -23.71
N ALA A 264 -4.46 0.77 -23.79
CA ALA A 264 -3.75 0.85 -25.06
C ALA A 264 -3.94 -0.40 -25.92
N VAL A 265 -3.89 -1.59 -25.32
CA VAL A 265 -4.18 -2.87 -26.00
C VAL A 265 -5.60 -2.88 -26.56
N VAL A 266 -6.60 -2.46 -25.78
CA VAL A 266 -7.98 -2.34 -26.24
C VAL A 266 -8.09 -1.39 -27.43
N ALA A 267 -7.44 -0.21 -27.38
CA ALA A 267 -7.44 0.74 -28.48
C ALA A 267 -6.88 0.15 -29.78
N LEU A 268 -5.75 -0.57 -29.67
CA LEU A 268 -5.09 -1.22 -30.81
C LEU A 268 -5.95 -2.36 -31.39
N LEU A 269 -6.53 -3.20 -30.53
CA LEU A 269 -7.42 -4.29 -30.96
C LEU A 269 -8.67 -3.77 -31.64
N ALA A 270 -9.28 -2.70 -31.09
CA ALA A 270 -10.45 -2.05 -31.68
C ALA A 270 -10.12 -1.42 -33.04
N ALA A 271 -8.98 -0.74 -33.17
CA ALA A 271 -8.50 -0.20 -34.44
C ALA A 271 -8.23 -1.30 -35.48
N ALA A 272 -7.60 -2.40 -35.08
CA ALA A 272 -7.32 -3.54 -35.95
C ALA A 272 -8.61 -4.25 -36.39
N TYR A 273 -9.57 -4.43 -35.48
CA TYR A 273 -10.89 -4.96 -35.78
C TYR A 273 -11.60 -4.10 -36.83
N ALA A 274 -11.65 -2.78 -36.58
CA ALA A 274 -12.24 -1.82 -37.50
C ALA A 274 -11.61 -1.92 -38.91
N GLN A 275 -10.28 -1.98 -39.00
CA GLN A 275 -9.58 -2.09 -40.28
C GLN A 275 -9.92 -3.40 -41.02
N ARG A 276 -9.99 -4.53 -40.29
CA ARG A 276 -10.36 -5.84 -40.88
C ARG A 276 -11.80 -5.85 -41.39
N ALA A 277 -12.73 -5.29 -40.62
CA ALA A 277 -14.13 -5.18 -41.01
C ALA A 277 -14.29 -4.36 -42.31
N ALA A 278 -13.62 -3.20 -42.40
CA ALA A 278 -13.63 -2.36 -43.59
C ALA A 278 -13.08 -3.07 -44.83
N THR A 279 -12.00 -3.85 -44.68
CA THR A 279 -11.37 -4.56 -45.80
C THR A 279 -12.25 -5.70 -46.34
N ARG A 280 -13.02 -6.37 -45.48
CA ARG A 280 -13.94 -7.45 -45.90
C ARG A 280 -15.17 -6.92 -46.65
N ALA A 281 -15.72 -5.77 -46.21
CA ALA A 281 -16.88 -5.17 -46.85
C ALA A 281 -16.61 -4.78 -48.33
N ASP A 282 -15.43 -4.24 -48.61
CA ASP A 282 -14.99 -3.82 -49.95
C ASP A 282 -14.95 -5.00 -50.95
N MET A 283 -14.46 -6.18 -50.52
CA MET A 283 -14.47 -7.38 -51.38
C MET A 283 -15.88 -7.85 -51.76
N ALA A 284 -16.85 -7.73 -50.85
CA ALA A 284 -18.23 -8.12 -51.14
C ALA A 284 -18.91 -7.15 -52.11
N GLU A 285 -18.58 -5.86 -52.05
CA GLU A 285 -19.13 -4.83 -52.94
C GLU A 285 -18.56 -4.94 -54.36
N VAL A 286 -17.26 -5.25 -54.50
CA VAL A 286 -16.62 -5.51 -55.81
C VAL A 286 -17.24 -6.73 -56.52
N LEU A 287 -17.59 -7.79 -55.78
CA LEU A 287 -18.25 -8.97 -56.36
C LEU A 287 -19.69 -8.68 -56.84
N ARG A 288 -20.37 -7.70 -56.25
CA ARG A 288 -21.74 -7.32 -56.61
C ARG A 288 -21.83 -6.39 -57.82
N LEU A 289 -20.72 -5.75 -58.19
CA LEU A 289 -20.62 -4.87 -59.37
C LEU A 289 -20.03 -5.58 -60.59
N GLY A 290 -19.51 -6.80 -60.42
CA GLY A 290 -18.91 -7.63 -61.48
C GLY A 290 -19.84 -8.71 -62.07
N SER A 291 -21.11 -8.77 -61.62
CA SER A 291 -22.18 -9.62 -62.16
C SER A 291 -23.25 -8.76 -62.81
#